data_AF-L9MQJ2-F1
#
_entry.id   AF-L9MQJ2-F1
#
_cell.length_a   1.000
_cell.length_b   1.000
_cell.length_c   1.000
_cell.angle_alpha   90.00
_cell.angle_beta   90.00
_cell.angle_gamma   90.00
#
_symmetry.space_group_name_H-M   'P 1'
#
loop_
_entity.id
_entity.type
_entity.pdbx_description
1 polymer ?
#
loop_
_entity_poly.entity_id
_entity_poly.type
_entity_poly.pdbx_seq_one_letter_code
_entity_poly.pdbx_strand_id
1 'polypeptide(L)'
;TKKLGDTVSITGDTNISTVATTDGVQVKLNPNLDLGATGSVKTGNTTINNAGVTADQVTVGGVVINNTSGINAGGKAITNVAAPTNNTDAANKKYVDDAGTALTNLGFGLKAQDGTTVNKKLGEAVDIVGSNSNISTKVNAGKVEVA
;
A
#
# COMPACT_ATOMS: atom_id res chain seq x y z
N THR A 1 9.35 2.23 -60.72
CA THR A 1 10.53 3.01 -60.27
C THR A 1 10.37 4.45 -60.71
N LYS A 2 10.82 5.41 -59.90
CA LYS A 2 10.84 6.83 -60.29
C LYS A 2 12.00 7.07 -61.27
N LYS A 3 11.79 7.90 -62.28
CA LYS A 3 12.77 8.28 -63.30
C LYS A 3 13.45 9.61 -62.93
N LEU A 4 14.58 9.91 -63.57
CA LEU A 4 15.23 11.21 -63.42
C LEU A 4 14.30 12.32 -63.89
N GLY A 5 14.11 13.34 -63.04
CA GLY A 5 13.18 14.45 -63.27
C GLY A 5 11.80 14.25 -62.64
N ASP A 6 11.49 13.08 -62.05
CA ASP A 6 10.22 12.87 -61.34
C ASP A 6 10.19 13.61 -59.99
N THR A 7 9.04 14.21 -59.66
CA THR A 7 8.76 14.71 -58.32
C THR A 7 8.51 13.57 -57.33
N VAL A 8 9.09 13.71 -56.12
CA VAL A 8 8.87 12.82 -54.97
C VAL A 8 8.01 13.54 -53.93
N SER A 9 6.94 12.89 -53.49
CA SER A 9 6.10 13.39 -52.40
C SER A 9 6.68 13.00 -51.04
N ILE A 10 6.61 13.91 -50.07
CA ILE A 10 6.93 13.65 -48.67
C ILE A 10 5.62 13.72 -47.90
N THR A 11 5.19 12.59 -47.36
CA THR A 11 3.91 12.44 -46.65
C THR A 11 4.13 11.88 -45.26
N GLY A 12 3.32 12.33 -44.31
CA GLY A 12 3.20 11.72 -42.99
C GLY A 12 2.14 10.61 -42.94
N ASP A 13 1.79 10.21 -41.72
CA ASP A 13 0.72 9.27 -41.40
C ASP A 13 -0.12 9.82 -40.22
N THR A 14 -0.88 8.96 -39.53
CA THR A 14 -1.67 9.35 -38.36
C THR A 14 -0.82 9.91 -37.21
N ASN A 15 0.45 9.53 -37.11
CA ASN A 15 1.35 9.89 -36.02
C ASN A 15 2.41 10.93 -36.43
N ILE A 16 2.75 11.01 -37.71
CA ILE A 16 3.75 11.93 -38.26
C ILE A 16 3.08 12.90 -39.23
N SER A 17 3.36 14.19 -39.11
CA SER A 17 2.96 15.19 -40.12
C SER A 17 4.19 15.84 -40.76
N THR A 18 4.05 16.21 -42.03
CA THR A 18 5.12 16.84 -42.81
C THR A 18 4.62 18.13 -43.43
N VAL A 19 5.36 19.23 -43.25
CA VAL A 19 4.99 20.56 -43.76
C VAL A 19 6.16 21.14 -44.55
N ALA A 20 5.91 21.54 -45.80
CA ALA A 20 6.89 22.30 -46.57
C ALA A 20 6.92 23.77 -46.08
N THR A 21 8.13 24.29 -45.91
CA THR A 21 8.42 25.66 -45.47
C THR A 21 9.42 26.30 -46.42
N THR A 22 9.72 27.59 -46.24
CA THR A 22 10.77 28.28 -47.02
C THR A 22 12.16 27.69 -46.80
N ASP A 23 12.39 27.09 -45.64
CA ASP A 23 13.70 26.59 -45.22
C ASP A 23 13.87 25.07 -45.44
N GLY A 24 12.84 24.40 -45.98
CA GLY A 24 12.83 22.97 -46.25
C GLY A 24 11.56 22.28 -45.76
N VAL A 25 11.65 20.98 -45.45
CA VAL A 25 10.52 20.18 -44.97
C VAL A 25 10.64 19.95 -43.47
N GLN A 26 9.62 20.37 -42.73
CA GLN A 26 9.49 20.13 -41.31
C GLN A 26 8.73 18.83 -41.07
N VAL A 27 9.33 17.89 -40.33
CA VAL A 27 8.71 16.63 -39.90
C VAL A 27 8.35 16.75 -38.42
N LYS A 28 7.10 16.45 -38.07
CA LYS A 28 6.56 16.60 -36.72
C LYS A 28 5.94 15.31 -36.24
N LEU A 29 6.04 15.09 -34.94
CA LEU A 29 5.20 14.14 -34.23
C LEU A 29 3.87 14.81 -33.91
N ASN A 30 2.77 14.09 -34.14
CA ASN A 30 1.45 14.57 -33.75
C ASN A 30 1.32 14.54 -32.21
N PRO A 31 0.54 15.46 -31.60
CA PRO A 31 0.43 15.57 -30.14
C PRO A 31 -0.22 14.32 -29.51
N ASN A 32 -1.08 13.64 -30.26
CA ASN A 32 -1.69 12.38 -29.88
C ASN A 32 -1.13 11.30 -30.80
N LEU A 33 -0.67 10.20 -30.21
CA LEU A 33 -0.12 9.07 -30.93
C LEU A 33 -0.99 7.84 -30.73
N ASP A 34 -1.39 7.23 -31.83
CA ASP A 34 -2.03 5.92 -31.84
C ASP A 34 -1.08 4.94 -32.51
N LEU A 35 -0.47 4.07 -31.71
CA LEU A 35 0.47 3.06 -32.21
C LEU A 35 -0.24 1.77 -32.65
N GLY A 36 -1.57 1.72 -32.56
CA GLY A 36 -2.39 0.57 -32.92
C GLY A 36 -2.24 -0.61 -31.96
N ALA A 37 -2.88 -1.73 -32.31
CA ALA A 37 -2.98 -2.92 -31.44
C ALA A 37 -1.64 -3.61 -31.12
N THR A 38 -0.63 -3.44 -31.97
CA THR A 38 0.72 -4.02 -31.80
C THR A 38 1.78 -2.97 -31.46
N GLY A 39 1.37 -1.71 -31.33
CA GLY A 39 2.24 -0.60 -31.04
C GLY A 39 2.82 -0.63 -29.63
N SER A 40 4.05 -0.15 -29.49
CA SER A 40 4.68 0.04 -28.17
C SER A 40 5.76 1.11 -28.20
N VAL A 41 6.03 1.70 -27.03
CA VAL A 41 7.23 2.49 -26.77
C VAL A 41 8.09 1.71 -25.78
N LYS A 42 9.35 1.45 -26.13
CA LYS A 42 10.29 0.73 -25.26
C LYS A 42 11.52 1.60 -24.96
N THR A 43 11.81 1.78 -23.68
CA THR A 43 12.98 2.51 -23.18
C THR A 43 13.71 1.65 -22.13
N GLY A 44 14.79 0.99 -22.55
CA GLY A 44 15.46 -0.01 -21.71
C GLY A 44 14.51 -1.15 -21.33
N ASN A 45 14.31 -1.37 -20.03
CA ASN A 45 13.41 -2.39 -19.49
C ASN A 45 11.96 -1.90 -19.32
N THR A 46 11.67 -0.63 -19.61
CA THR A 46 10.32 -0.09 -19.55
C THR A 46 9.64 -0.24 -20.91
N THR A 47 8.42 -0.80 -20.93
CA THR A 47 7.58 -0.86 -22.13
C THR A 47 6.21 -0.26 -21.83
N ILE A 48 5.72 0.61 -22.72
CA ILE A 48 4.36 1.17 -22.71
C ILE A 48 3.64 0.63 -23.94
N ASN A 49 2.54 -0.09 -23.73
CA ASN A 49 1.73 -0.68 -24.79
C ASN A 49 0.27 -0.87 -24.33
N ASN A 50 -0.52 -1.63 -25.09
CA ASN A 50 -1.93 -1.88 -24.78
C ASN A 50 -2.16 -2.66 -23.46
N ALA A 51 -1.13 -3.28 -22.88
CA ALA A 51 -1.22 -3.91 -21.56
C ALA A 51 -0.88 -2.94 -20.40
N GLY A 52 -0.54 -1.68 -20.71
CA GLY A 52 -0.15 -0.67 -19.73
C GLY A 52 1.36 -0.44 -19.71
N VAL A 53 1.91 -0.22 -18.52
CA VAL A 53 3.34 0.02 -18.29
C VAL A 53 3.95 -1.20 -17.63
N THR A 54 4.95 -1.80 -18.26
CA THR A 54 5.80 -2.82 -17.64
C THR A 54 7.18 -2.25 -17.40
N ALA A 55 7.72 -2.51 -16.21
CA ALA A 55 9.08 -2.12 -15.83
C ALA A 55 9.57 -3.04 -14.71
N ASP A 56 10.89 -3.27 -14.64
CA ASP A 56 11.49 -3.97 -13.51
C ASP A 56 11.49 -3.11 -12.24
N GLN A 57 11.54 -1.79 -12.41
CA GLN A 57 11.52 -0.81 -11.33
C GLN A 57 10.80 0.46 -11.75
N VAL A 58 9.97 0.99 -10.84
CA VAL A 58 9.42 2.34 -10.90
C VAL A 58 9.86 3.09 -9.66
N THR A 59 10.52 4.23 -9.84
CA THR A 59 11.05 5.06 -8.75
C THR A 59 10.45 6.46 -8.83
N VAL A 60 9.83 6.90 -7.74
CA VAL A 60 9.23 8.24 -7.60
C VAL A 60 9.77 8.87 -6.32
N GLY A 61 10.80 9.71 -6.45
CA GLY A 61 11.56 10.18 -5.30
C GLY A 61 12.16 8.99 -4.53
N GLY A 62 11.77 8.83 -3.25
CA GLY A 62 12.20 7.70 -2.42
C GLY A 62 11.28 6.47 -2.46
N VAL A 63 10.14 6.54 -3.16
CA VAL A 63 9.20 5.41 -3.30
C VAL A 63 9.68 4.52 -4.45
N VAL A 64 9.74 3.21 -4.21
CA VAL A 64 10.19 2.23 -5.20
C VAL A 64 9.18 1.08 -5.29
N ILE A 65 8.77 0.74 -6.51
CA ILE A 65 8.10 -0.51 -6.85
C ILE A 65 9.10 -1.34 -7.64
N ASN A 66 9.39 -2.55 -7.20
CA ASN A 66 10.34 -3.45 -7.85
C ASN A 66 9.76 -4.85 -8.02
N ASN A 67 10.01 -5.46 -9.18
CA ASN A 67 9.48 -6.77 -9.56
C ASN A 67 10.00 -7.94 -8.69
N THR A 68 11.12 -7.78 -7.98
CA THR A 68 11.70 -8.82 -7.11
C THR A 68 11.56 -8.51 -5.63
N SER A 69 11.68 -7.25 -5.22
CA SER A 69 11.69 -6.85 -3.80
C SER A 69 10.37 -6.24 -3.31
N GLY A 70 9.36 -6.10 -4.18
CA GLY A 70 8.06 -5.53 -3.82
C GLY A 70 8.08 -4.01 -3.72
N ILE A 71 7.31 -3.46 -2.76
CA ILE A 71 7.06 -2.02 -2.62
C ILE A 71 7.80 -1.47 -1.40
N ASN A 72 8.60 -0.42 -1.61
CA ASN A 72 9.18 0.41 -0.56
C ASN A 72 8.55 1.81 -0.59
N ALA A 73 7.88 2.19 0.50
CA ALA A 73 7.21 3.49 0.63
C ALA A 73 8.16 4.68 0.89
N GLY A 74 9.47 4.47 1.03
CA GLY A 74 10.44 5.56 1.17
C GLY A 74 10.20 6.45 2.39
N GLY A 75 9.74 5.85 3.49
CA GLY A 75 9.35 6.56 4.72
C GLY A 75 8.14 7.49 4.56
N LYS A 76 7.34 7.34 3.50
CA LYS A 76 6.10 8.09 3.29
C LYS A 76 4.91 7.27 3.79
N ALA A 77 3.86 7.99 4.20
CA ALA A 77 2.60 7.38 4.55
C ALA A 77 1.92 6.80 3.30
N ILE A 78 1.33 5.60 3.45
CA ILE A 78 0.40 5.04 2.47
C ILE A 78 -1.01 5.39 2.95
N THR A 79 -1.60 6.44 2.37
CA THR A 79 -2.91 6.97 2.77
C THR A 79 -4.05 6.28 2.02
N ASN A 80 -5.28 6.44 2.53
CA ASN A 80 -6.50 5.90 1.91
C ASN A 80 -6.56 4.37 1.81
N VAL A 81 -5.92 3.67 2.74
CA VAL A 81 -6.04 2.21 2.89
C VAL A 81 -7.32 1.89 3.65
N ALA A 82 -8.24 1.18 3.02
CA ALA A 82 -9.49 0.73 3.63
C ALA A 82 -9.24 -0.29 4.76
N ALA A 83 -10.25 -0.55 5.59
CA ALA A 83 -10.14 -1.63 6.57
C ALA A 83 -10.04 -2.99 5.84
N PRO A 84 -9.15 -3.90 6.29
CA PRO A 84 -8.96 -5.19 5.65
C PRO A 84 -10.21 -6.07 5.82
N THR A 85 -10.54 -6.84 4.78
CA THR A 85 -11.61 -7.86 4.81
C THR A 85 -11.07 -9.26 4.59
N ASN A 86 -9.96 -9.40 3.86
CA ASN A 86 -9.28 -10.66 3.60
C ASN A 86 -7.97 -10.76 4.40
N ASN A 87 -7.48 -11.98 4.59
CA ASN A 87 -6.25 -12.26 5.33
C ASN A 87 -4.99 -11.63 4.70
N THR A 88 -5.03 -11.29 3.42
CA THR A 88 -3.89 -10.72 2.67
C THR A 88 -4.02 -9.22 2.43
N ASP A 89 -5.07 -8.57 2.95
CA ASP A 89 -5.25 -7.13 2.81
C ASP A 89 -4.28 -6.39 3.75
N ALA A 90 -3.82 -5.21 3.34
CA ALA A 90 -3.05 -4.34 4.23
C ALA A 90 -3.94 -3.80 5.35
N ALA A 91 -3.47 -3.90 6.60
CA ALA A 91 -4.15 -3.28 7.73
C ALA A 91 -3.84 -1.78 7.80
N ASN A 92 -4.87 -0.96 7.88
CA ASN A 92 -4.71 0.45 8.21
C ASN A 92 -4.55 0.66 9.73
N LYS A 93 -4.09 1.84 10.14
CA LYS A 93 -3.84 2.15 11.56
C LYS A 93 -5.09 1.96 12.43
N LYS A 94 -6.25 2.43 11.95
CA LYS A 94 -7.50 2.36 12.72
C LYS A 94 -7.88 0.90 13.06
N TYR A 95 -7.76 -0.01 12.10
CA TYR A 95 -8.02 -1.43 12.31
C TYR A 95 -7.16 -2.01 13.45
N VAL A 96 -5.88 -1.66 13.49
CA VAL A 96 -4.96 -2.11 14.55
C VAL A 96 -5.29 -1.46 15.90
N ASP A 97 -5.55 -0.15 15.92
CA ASP A 97 -5.94 0.57 17.14
C ASP A 97 -7.24 0.03 17.74
N ASP A 98 -8.24 -0.26 16.90
CA ASP A 98 -9.52 -0.83 17.31
C ASP A 98 -9.33 -2.23 17.92
N ALA A 99 -8.50 -3.07 17.30
CA ALA A 99 -8.17 -4.40 17.84
C ALA A 99 -7.49 -4.31 19.22
N GLY A 100 -6.54 -3.37 19.38
CA GLY A 100 -5.91 -3.12 20.67
C GLY A 100 -6.91 -2.60 21.72
N THR A 101 -7.81 -1.71 21.32
CA THR A 101 -8.87 -1.18 22.18
C THR A 101 -9.85 -2.28 22.62
N ALA A 102 -10.22 -3.19 21.72
CA ALA A 102 -11.08 -4.32 22.05
C ALA A 102 -10.43 -5.23 23.10
N LEU A 103 -9.14 -5.56 22.94
CA LEU A 103 -8.41 -6.40 23.90
C LEU A 103 -8.26 -5.73 25.27
N THR A 104 -7.87 -4.46 25.31
CA THR A 104 -7.71 -3.71 26.57
C THR A 104 -9.03 -3.59 27.34
N ASN A 105 -10.16 -3.42 26.62
CA ASN A 105 -11.49 -3.39 27.22
C ASN A 105 -11.99 -4.77 27.65
N LEU A 106 -11.63 -5.85 26.95
CA LEU A 106 -11.97 -7.21 27.37
C LEU A 106 -11.29 -7.54 28.71
N GLY A 107 -10.01 -7.16 28.88
CA GLY A 107 -9.32 -7.22 30.16
C GLY A 107 -9.02 -8.64 30.65
N PHE A 108 -8.89 -8.78 31.97
CA PHE A 108 -8.68 -10.04 32.68
C PHE A 108 -9.84 -10.29 33.67
N GLY A 109 -10.47 -11.47 33.55
CA GLY A 109 -11.65 -11.84 34.32
C GLY A 109 -11.39 -13.01 35.27
N LEU A 110 -11.79 -12.86 36.54
CA LEU A 110 -11.84 -13.93 37.54
C LEU A 110 -13.29 -14.15 37.98
N LYS A 111 -13.79 -15.38 37.85
CA LYS A 111 -15.13 -15.76 38.30
C LYS A 111 -15.05 -16.42 39.69
N ALA A 112 -15.80 -15.91 40.65
CA ALA A 112 -15.88 -16.43 42.01
C ALA A 112 -16.92 -17.55 42.13
N GLN A 113 -16.90 -18.25 43.27
CA GLN A 113 -17.80 -19.37 43.59
C GLN A 113 -19.28 -18.98 43.68
N ASP A 114 -19.56 -17.70 44.00
CA ASP A 114 -20.92 -17.15 44.02
C ASP A 114 -21.46 -16.85 42.61
N GLY A 115 -20.67 -17.12 41.57
CA GLY A 115 -21.01 -16.91 40.17
C GLY A 115 -20.74 -15.50 39.66
N THR A 116 -20.27 -14.58 40.50
CA THR A 116 -19.91 -13.22 40.10
C THR A 116 -18.52 -13.18 39.45
N THR A 117 -18.29 -12.20 38.56
CA THR A 117 -17.01 -12.03 37.88
C THR A 117 -16.41 -10.67 38.21
N VAL A 118 -15.16 -10.65 38.63
CA VAL A 118 -14.32 -9.45 38.63
C VAL A 118 -13.63 -9.39 37.28
N ASN A 119 -14.00 -8.40 36.46
CA ASN A 119 -13.33 -8.12 35.19
C ASN A 119 -12.64 -6.77 35.28
N LYS A 120 -11.32 -6.74 35.11
CA LYS A 120 -10.51 -5.52 35.11
C LYS A 120 -9.86 -5.33 33.76
N LYS A 121 -9.86 -4.09 33.25
CA LYS A 121 -9.18 -3.79 31.98
C LYS A 121 -7.69 -4.09 32.10
N LEU A 122 -7.02 -4.34 30.98
CA LEU A 122 -5.56 -4.51 31.01
C LEU A 122 -4.92 -3.22 31.55
N GLY A 123 -4.01 -3.37 32.52
CA GLY A 123 -3.37 -2.26 33.22
C GLY A 123 -4.04 -1.86 34.54
N GLU A 124 -5.26 -2.32 34.82
CA GLU A 124 -5.89 -2.19 36.13
C GLU A 124 -5.51 -3.39 37.03
N ALA A 125 -5.42 -3.15 38.34
CA ALA A 125 -5.22 -4.20 39.32
C ALA A 125 -6.55 -4.90 39.68
N VAL A 126 -6.48 -6.21 39.90
CA VAL A 126 -7.55 -6.97 40.55
C VAL A 126 -7.26 -7.03 42.04
N ASP A 127 -8.16 -6.50 42.86
CA ASP A 127 -8.05 -6.61 44.31
C ASP A 127 -8.36 -8.04 44.75
N ILE A 128 -7.50 -8.60 45.61
CA ILE A 128 -7.73 -9.89 46.26
C ILE A 128 -7.83 -9.58 47.75
N VAL A 129 -9.01 -9.82 48.33
CA VAL A 129 -9.31 -9.53 49.74
C VAL A 129 -9.73 -10.81 50.46
N GLY A 130 -9.42 -10.90 51.74
CA GLY A 130 -9.96 -11.94 52.61
C GLY A 130 -11.44 -11.69 52.90
N SER A 131 -12.25 -12.76 52.93
CA SER A 131 -13.68 -12.65 53.23
C SER A 131 -13.98 -12.45 54.72
N ASN A 132 -12.98 -12.65 55.59
CA ASN A 132 -13.06 -12.46 57.03
C ASN A 132 -11.65 -12.23 57.61
N SER A 133 -11.56 -11.95 58.91
CA SER A 133 -10.31 -11.59 59.59
C SER A 133 -9.27 -12.71 59.68
N ASN A 134 -9.63 -13.97 59.38
CA ASN A 134 -8.67 -15.07 59.37
C ASN A 134 -7.90 -15.18 58.05
N ILE A 135 -8.36 -14.50 56.99
CA ILE A 135 -7.70 -14.49 55.68
C ILE A 135 -7.15 -13.09 55.41
N SER A 136 -5.85 -13.01 55.21
CA SER A 136 -5.11 -11.80 54.88
C SER A 136 -4.49 -11.94 53.49
N THR A 137 -4.35 -10.82 52.79
CA THR A 137 -3.68 -10.74 51.49
C THR A 137 -2.60 -9.67 51.53
N LYS A 138 -1.44 -9.98 50.96
CA LYS A 138 -0.34 -9.02 50.81
C LYS A 138 0.46 -9.32 49.56
N VAL A 139 1.11 -8.29 49.03
CA VAL A 139 2.14 -8.46 48.01
C VAL A 139 3.48 -8.68 48.71
N ASN A 140 4.08 -9.85 48.53
CA ASN A 140 5.42 -10.16 49.03
C ASN A 140 6.29 -10.61 47.86
N ALA A 141 7.42 -9.92 47.62
CA ALA A 141 8.34 -10.21 46.53
C ALA A 141 7.66 -10.40 45.14
N GLY A 142 6.67 -9.56 44.82
CA GLY A 142 5.96 -9.58 43.54
C GLY A 142 4.90 -10.68 43.39
N LYS A 143 4.62 -11.46 44.44
CA LYS A 143 3.54 -12.46 44.49
C LYS A 143 2.45 -12.00 45.45
N VAL A 144 1.21 -12.36 45.14
CA VAL A 144 0.12 -12.25 46.11
C VAL A 144 0.17 -13.45 47.04
N GLU A 145 0.44 -13.21 48.31
CA GLU A 145 0.31 -14.21 49.38
C GLU A 145 -1.11 -14.12 49.97
N VAL A 146 -1.74 -15.27 50.19
CA VAL A 146 -3.06 -15.41 50.82
C VAL A 146 -2.91 -16.37 51.99
N ALA A 147 -3.17 -15.89 53.21
CA ALA A 147 -2.97 -16.66 54.45
C ALA A 147 -4.00 -16.29 55.50
#